data_AF-A0AA35XH12-F1
#
_entry.id   AF-A0AA35XH12-F1
#
_cell.length_a   1.000
_cell.length_b   1.000
_cell.length_c   1.000
_cell.angle_alpha   90.00
_cell.angle_beta   90.00
_cell.angle_gamma   90.00
#
_symmetry.space_group_name_H-M   'P 1'
#
loop_
_entity.id
_entity.type
_entity.pdbx_description
1 polymer ?
#
loop_
_entity_poly.entity_id
_entity_poly.type
_entity_poly.pdbx_seq_one_letter_code
_entity_poly.pdbx_strand_id
1 'polypeptide(L)'
;MDLSNMKETRDLEVEMGGALGGALEAGVDEQQWRLEVERVLPSLRVHLRQDNREWRAHYDQMHSHQEAIETKLADTKVYLDKLQQEIGRTLEKISSREKYVNNQLESSIAEFRTSQDGLAEIRERYRNSSSSVNDLARELAQVTEALDRVKGEMEERGSNMIDAGPLVRIKQALTRLKTECTQMDVRIGVVEHTLLQAKLRTKSAIQRQMNETLTF
;
A
#
# COMPACT_ATOMS: atom_id res chain seq x y z
N MET A 1 43.89 29.92 -117.42
CA MET A 1 44.84 29.94 -118.55
C MET A 1 45.86 28.84 -118.24
N ASP A 2 46.11 27.83 -119.06
CA ASP A 2 45.77 27.66 -120.46
C ASP A 2 45.82 26.16 -120.79
N LEU A 3 44.83 25.66 -121.50
CA LEU A 3 44.59 24.25 -121.86
C LEU A 3 45.33 23.85 -123.16
N SER A 4 46.45 24.52 -123.45
CA SER A 4 47.07 24.52 -124.78
C SER A 4 48.04 23.36 -125.06
N ASN A 5 48.35 22.51 -124.08
CA ASN A 5 49.27 21.37 -124.30
C ASN A 5 48.58 20.01 -124.45
N MET A 6 47.23 19.96 -124.51
CA MET A 6 46.47 18.70 -124.70
C MET A 6 46.35 18.24 -126.16
N LYS A 7 47.16 18.77 -127.09
CA LYS A 7 47.03 18.43 -128.53
C LYS A 7 48.31 17.99 -129.24
N GLU A 8 49.47 17.97 -128.60
CA GLU A 8 50.75 17.83 -129.32
C GLU A 8 51.61 16.61 -128.95
N THR A 9 51.07 15.64 -128.23
CA THR A 9 51.76 14.35 -128.00
C THR A 9 50.89 13.14 -128.33
N ARG A 10 49.91 13.33 -129.23
CA ARG A 10 49.03 12.27 -129.73
C ARG A 10 49.68 11.45 -130.86
N ASP A 11 50.89 11.79 -131.27
CA ASP A 11 51.62 11.20 -132.41
C ASP A 11 52.91 10.43 -132.01
N LEU A 12 53.06 10.06 -130.73
CA LEU A 12 54.17 9.19 -130.25
C LEU A 12 53.68 7.83 -129.72
N GLU A 13 52.47 7.43 -130.09
CA GLU A 13 51.75 6.27 -129.55
C GLU A 13 52.19 4.88 -130.08
N VAL A 14 53.34 4.72 -130.76
CA VAL A 14 53.68 3.42 -131.40
C VAL A 14 55.08 2.85 -131.13
N GLU A 15 56.00 3.56 -130.47
CA GLU A 15 57.35 3.02 -130.22
C GLU A 15 57.83 3.19 -128.77
N MET A 16 57.20 2.48 -127.83
CA MET A 16 57.83 2.02 -126.58
C MET A 16 57.01 0.90 -125.90
N GLY A 17 56.53 -0.07 -126.69
CA GLY A 17 55.87 -1.28 -126.18
C GLY A 17 56.83 -2.31 -125.57
N GLY A 18 57.78 -1.90 -124.72
CA GLY A 18 58.81 -2.83 -124.24
C GLY A 18 59.48 -2.53 -122.90
N ALA A 19 59.16 -1.43 -122.23
CA ALA A 19 59.75 -1.13 -120.93
C ALA A 19 58.74 -0.37 -120.07
N LEU A 20 58.20 -1.06 -119.05
CA LEU A 20 57.42 -0.63 -117.88
C LEU A 20 56.17 -1.51 -117.70
N GLY A 21 56.39 -2.77 -117.28
CA GLY A 21 55.34 -3.71 -116.93
C GLY A 21 55.88 -4.75 -115.97
N GLY A 22 55.96 -4.39 -114.69
CA GLY A 22 56.48 -5.26 -113.65
C GLY A 22 56.66 -4.48 -112.36
N ALA A 23 55.55 -4.01 -111.79
CA ALA A 23 55.51 -3.61 -110.39
C ALA A 23 56.17 -4.72 -109.55
N LEU A 24 56.96 -4.34 -108.55
CA LEU A 24 57.50 -5.19 -107.49
C LEU A 24 56.59 -6.40 -107.24
N GLU A 25 56.92 -7.53 -107.87
CA GLU A 25 56.27 -8.80 -107.64
C GLU A 25 56.45 -9.08 -106.14
N ALA A 26 55.35 -9.26 -105.43
CA ALA A 26 55.41 -9.73 -104.06
C ALA A 26 56.22 -11.04 -104.09
N GLY A 27 57.43 -11.04 -103.53
CA GLY A 27 58.27 -12.23 -103.38
C GLY A 27 57.70 -13.25 -102.39
N VAL A 28 56.38 -13.25 -102.22
CA VAL A 28 55.61 -14.14 -101.37
C VAL A 28 54.69 -14.90 -102.31
N ASP A 29 55.06 -16.15 -102.56
CA ASP A 29 54.22 -17.12 -103.23
C ASP A 29 52.86 -17.22 -102.49
N GLU A 30 51.77 -17.07 -103.24
CA GLU A 30 50.40 -17.09 -102.70
C GLU A 30 50.14 -18.39 -101.93
N GLN A 31 50.75 -19.50 -102.37
CA GLN A 31 50.63 -20.79 -101.70
C GLN A 31 51.38 -20.81 -100.37
N GLN A 32 52.60 -20.25 -100.30
CA GLN A 32 53.33 -20.10 -99.03
C GLN A 32 52.59 -19.20 -98.03
N TRP A 33 51.99 -18.09 -98.48
CA TRP A 33 51.20 -17.24 -97.60
C TRP A 33 49.98 -17.97 -97.03
N ARG A 34 49.25 -18.73 -97.87
CA ARG A 34 48.10 -19.51 -97.41
C ARG A 34 48.50 -20.58 -96.40
N LEU A 35 49.62 -21.28 -96.63
CA LEU A 35 50.15 -22.27 -95.69
C LEU A 35 50.57 -21.63 -94.35
N GLU A 36 51.17 -20.44 -94.39
CA GLU A 36 51.56 -19.71 -93.19
C GLU A 36 50.33 -19.22 -92.40
N VAL A 37 49.31 -18.73 -93.09
CA VAL A 37 48.02 -18.36 -92.50
C VAL A 37 47.34 -19.58 -91.87
N GLU A 38 47.31 -20.73 -92.55
CA GLU A 38 46.76 -21.98 -92.00
C GLU A 38 47.57 -22.49 -90.81
N ARG A 39 48.90 -22.29 -90.81
CA ARG A 39 49.79 -22.65 -89.70
C ARG A 39 49.57 -21.78 -88.46
N VAL A 40 49.35 -20.48 -88.66
CA VAL A 40 49.21 -19.50 -87.57
C VAL A 40 47.75 -19.40 -87.08
N LEU A 41 46.77 -19.78 -87.90
CA LEU A 41 45.34 -19.80 -87.56
C LEU A 41 45.02 -20.47 -86.21
N PRO A 42 45.59 -21.65 -85.88
CA PRO A 42 45.36 -22.32 -84.60
C PRO A 42 45.95 -21.56 -83.41
N SER A 43 47.06 -20.84 -83.62
CA SER A 43 47.73 -20.03 -82.60
C SER A 43 47.01 -18.70 -82.34
N LEU A 44 46.28 -18.20 -83.35
CA LEU A 44 45.38 -17.03 -83.23
C LEU A 44 44.01 -17.41 -82.68
N ARG A 45 43.68 -18.70 -82.65
CA ARG A 45 42.43 -19.20 -82.07
C ARG A 45 42.56 -19.17 -80.54
N VAL A 46 42.27 -18.00 -79.98
CA VAL A 46 42.12 -17.83 -78.53
C VAL A 46 40.91 -18.66 -78.10
N HIS A 47 41.18 -19.86 -77.59
CA HIS A 47 40.16 -20.67 -76.93
C HIS A 47 39.91 -20.04 -75.56
N LEU A 48 38.95 -19.12 -75.48
CA LEU A 48 38.45 -18.60 -74.22
C LEU A 48 37.81 -19.76 -73.46
N ARG A 49 38.60 -20.41 -72.59
CA ARG A 49 38.11 -21.44 -71.69
C ARG A 49 37.30 -20.69 -70.64
N GLN A 50 35.99 -20.92 -70.60
CA GLN A 50 35.09 -20.39 -69.56
C GLN A 50 35.50 -20.97 -68.20
N ASP A 51 36.56 -20.41 -67.61
CA ASP A 51 36.98 -20.74 -66.26
C ASP A 51 36.26 -19.78 -65.31
N ASN A 52 35.72 -20.29 -64.21
CA ASN A 52 35.11 -19.51 -63.12
C ASN A 52 36.09 -18.52 -62.42
N ARG A 53 37.28 -18.32 -63.00
CA ARG A 53 38.31 -17.32 -62.65
C ARG A 53 38.26 -16.09 -63.55
N GLU A 54 37.27 -16.01 -64.44
CA GLU A 54 37.00 -14.80 -65.21
C GLU A 54 36.43 -13.73 -64.28
N TRP A 55 37.17 -12.62 -64.13
CA TRP A 55 36.74 -11.44 -63.37
C TRP A 55 35.36 -10.91 -63.82
N ARG A 56 34.95 -11.21 -65.06
CA ARG A 56 33.62 -10.91 -65.59
C ARG A 56 32.50 -11.66 -64.87
N ALA A 57 32.67 -12.96 -64.63
CA ALA A 57 31.69 -13.75 -63.87
C ALA A 57 31.57 -13.24 -62.42
N HIS A 58 32.69 -12.85 -61.80
CA HIS A 58 32.66 -12.23 -60.47
C HIS A 58 32.04 -10.83 -60.48
N TYR A 59 32.24 -10.05 -61.54
CA TYR A 59 31.62 -8.74 -61.72
C TYR A 59 30.09 -8.86 -61.88
N ASP A 60 29.63 -9.80 -62.70
CA ASP A 60 28.21 -10.08 -62.90
C ASP A 60 27.57 -10.62 -61.60
N GLN A 61 28.26 -11.49 -60.86
CA GLN A 61 27.84 -11.94 -59.53
C GLN A 61 27.76 -10.79 -58.53
N MET A 62 28.74 -9.89 -58.51
CA MET A 62 28.75 -8.74 -57.62
C MET A 62 27.57 -7.80 -57.92
N HIS A 63 27.27 -7.56 -59.19
CA HIS A 63 26.12 -6.75 -59.58
C HIS A 63 24.79 -7.42 -59.20
N SER A 64 24.67 -8.74 -59.40
CA SER A 64 23.51 -9.51 -58.96
C SER A 64 23.33 -9.49 -57.44
N HIS A 65 24.42 -9.61 -56.66
CA HIS A 65 24.37 -9.49 -55.22
C HIS A 65 24.01 -8.08 -54.77
N GLN A 66 24.55 -7.05 -55.43
CA GLN A 66 24.19 -5.66 -55.16
C GLN A 66 22.69 -5.43 -55.36
N GLU A 67 22.14 -5.85 -56.49
CA GLU A 67 20.70 -5.73 -56.78
C GLU A 67 19.84 -6.52 -55.77
N ALA A 68 20.27 -7.72 -55.39
CA ALA A 68 19.61 -8.51 -54.36
C ALA A 68 19.65 -7.82 -52.99
N ILE A 69 20.78 -7.24 -52.60
CA ILE A 69 20.93 -6.49 -51.36
C ILE A 69 20.04 -5.23 -51.38
N GLU A 70 20.06 -4.47 -52.46
CA GLU A 70 19.22 -3.26 -52.62
C GLU A 70 17.73 -3.61 -52.52
N THR A 71 17.30 -4.69 -53.16
CA THR A 71 15.92 -5.17 -53.09
C THR A 71 15.54 -5.60 -51.67
N LYS A 72 16.37 -6.42 -51.01
CA LYS A 72 16.11 -6.85 -49.63
C LYS A 72 16.16 -5.70 -48.62
N LEU A 73 17.04 -4.73 -48.83
CA LEU A 73 17.11 -3.54 -48.01
C LEU A 73 15.85 -2.67 -48.18
N ALA A 74 15.35 -2.51 -49.41
CA ALA A 74 14.11 -1.81 -49.67
C ALA A 74 12.92 -2.49 -48.99
N ASP A 75 12.79 -3.82 -49.14
CA ASP A 75 11.74 -4.62 -48.51
C ASP A 75 11.78 -4.48 -46.98
N THR A 76 12.94 -4.71 -46.37
CA THR A 76 13.12 -4.64 -44.90
C THR A 76 12.84 -3.25 -44.34
N LYS A 77 13.23 -2.19 -45.06
CA LYS A 77 12.89 -0.81 -44.68
C LYS A 77 11.38 -0.58 -44.66
N VAL A 78 10.65 -1.10 -45.66
CA VAL A 78 9.18 -1.02 -45.69
C VAL A 78 8.55 -1.80 -44.53
N TYR A 79 9.05 -3.00 -44.23
CA TYR A 79 8.56 -3.76 -43.08
C TYR A 79 8.81 -3.06 -41.76
N LEU A 80 10.00 -2.47 -41.57
CA LEU A 80 10.35 -1.73 -40.36
C LEU A 80 9.48 -0.47 -40.19
N ASP A 81 9.24 0.27 -41.28
CA ASP A 81 8.39 1.47 -41.25
C ASP A 81 6.93 1.11 -40.91
N LYS A 82 6.40 0.03 -41.50
CA LYS A 82 5.06 -0.49 -41.14
C LYS A 82 4.99 -0.88 -39.67
N LEU A 83 5.99 -1.62 -39.17
CA LEU A 83 6.06 -2.04 -37.77
C LEU A 83 6.11 -0.82 -36.85
N GLN A 84 6.93 0.18 -37.17
CA GLN A 84 7.02 1.42 -36.40
C GLN A 84 5.67 2.15 -36.35
N GLN A 85 4.97 2.25 -37.48
CA GLN A 85 3.63 2.86 -37.54
C GLN A 85 2.60 2.07 -36.73
N GLU A 86 2.61 0.74 -36.80
CA GLU A 86 1.71 -0.12 -36.02
C GLU A 86 1.98 0.01 -34.51
N ILE A 87 3.26 0.01 -34.10
CA ILE A 87 3.64 0.26 -32.70
C ILE A 87 3.20 1.65 -32.26
N GLY A 88 3.40 2.69 -33.09
CA GLY A 88 2.93 4.04 -32.80
C GLY A 88 1.42 4.11 -32.56
N ARG A 89 0.63 3.52 -33.47
CA ARG A 89 -0.84 3.46 -33.34
C ARG A 89 -1.30 2.69 -32.10
N THR A 90 -0.64 1.57 -31.78
CA THR A 90 -0.98 0.78 -30.59
C THR A 90 -0.64 1.53 -29.30
N LEU A 91 0.49 2.23 -29.24
CA LEU A 91 0.85 3.09 -28.10
C LEU A 91 -0.14 4.24 -27.90
N GLU A 92 -0.55 4.92 -28.97
CA GLU A 92 -1.58 5.98 -28.88
C GLU A 92 -2.93 5.44 -28.39
N LYS A 93 -3.30 4.24 -28.84
CA LYS A 93 -4.50 3.55 -28.38
C LYS A 93 -4.40 3.14 -26.90
N ILE A 94 -3.24 2.67 -26.46
CA ILE A 94 -3.00 2.34 -25.04
C ILE A 94 -3.07 3.62 -24.21
N SER A 95 -2.36 4.68 -24.60
CA SER A 95 -2.35 5.95 -23.88
C SER A 95 -3.74 6.58 -23.76
N SER A 96 -4.55 6.54 -24.84
CA SER A 96 -5.93 7.02 -24.78
C SER A 96 -6.82 6.17 -23.87
N ARG A 97 -6.63 4.84 -23.88
CA ARG A 97 -7.34 3.91 -22.99
C ARG A 97 -6.96 4.13 -21.52
N GLU A 98 -5.68 4.33 -21.23
CA GLU A 98 -5.18 4.64 -19.88
C GLU A 98 -5.75 5.95 -19.37
N LYS A 99 -5.71 7.02 -20.17
CA LYS A 99 -6.34 8.31 -19.82
C LYS A 99 -7.83 8.16 -19.54
N TYR A 100 -8.55 7.40 -20.37
CA TYR A 100 -9.96 7.14 -20.16
C TYR A 100 -10.22 6.39 -18.83
N VAL A 101 -9.47 5.31 -18.57
CA VAL A 101 -9.61 4.53 -17.33
C VAL A 101 -9.26 5.37 -16.10
N ASN A 102 -8.17 6.14 -16.14
CA ASN A 102 -7.79 7.01 -15.04
C ASN A 102 -8.88 8.04 -14.75
N ASN A 103 -9.42 8.72 -15.77
CA ASN A 103 -10.50 9.69 -15.59
C ASN A 103 -11.77 9.04 -15.00
N GLN A 104 -12.09 7.79 -15.38
CA GLN A 104 -13.23 7.07 -14.81
C GLN A 104 -12.99 6.70 -13.33
N LEU A 105 -11.77 6.29 -12.99
CA LEU A 105 -11.42 5.88 -11.62
C LEU A 105 -11.23 7.07 -10.67
N GLU A 106 -10.85 8.24 -11.18
CA GLU A 106 -10.53 9.41 -10.37
C GLU A 106 -11.73 9.87 -9.52
N SER A 107 -12.95 9.90 -10.11
CA SER A 107 -14.18 10.20 -9.36
C SER A 107 -14.44 9.16 -8.27
N SER A 108 -14.37 7.87 -8.61
CA SER A 108 -14.62 6.79 -7.64
C SER A 108 -13.61 6.78 -6.49
N ILE A 109 -12.34 7.10 -6.77
CA ILE A 109 -11.30 7.22 -5.73
C ILE A 109 -11.58 8.44 -4.84
N ALA A 110 -11.99 9.58 -5.41
CA ALA A 110 -12.35 10.76 -4.63
C ALA A 110 -13.57 10.52 -3.73
N GLU A 111 -14.61 9.86 -4.26
CA GLU A 111 -15.79 9.44 -3.49
C GLU A 111 -15.43 8.46 -2.37
N PHE A 112 -14.59 7.46 -2.66
CA PHE A 112 -14.11 6.50 -1.66
C PHE A 112 -13.36 7.19 -0.53
N ARG A 113 -12.45 8.13 -0.85
CA ARG A 113 -11.73 8.92 0.15
C ARG A 113 -12.69 9.74 1.02
N THR A 114 -13.63 10.44 0.38
CA THR A 114 -14.65 11.24 1.08
C THR A 114 -15.50 10.37 2.02
N SER A 115 -15.91 9.19 1.55
CA SER A 115 -16.66 8.22 2.35
C SER A 115 -15.83 7.68 3.53
N GLN A 116 -14.55 7.41 3.30
CA GLN A 116 -13.63 6.94 4.34
C GLN A 116 -13.41 8.00 5.42
N ASP A 117 -13.26 9.27 5.03
CA ASP A 117 -13.12 10.39 5.96
C ASP A 117 -14.40 10.59 6.78
N GLY A 118 -15.57 10.55 6.14
CA GLY A 118 -16.87 10.62 6.84
C GLY A 118 -17.08 9.45 7.81
N LEU A 119 -16.64 8.25 7.45
CA LEU A 119 -16.69 7.09 8.33
C LEU A 119 -15.74 7.22 9.53
N ALA A 120 -14.55 7.78 9.34
CA ALA A 120 -13.62 8.09 10.42
C ALA A 120 -14.22 9.13 11.39
N GLU A 121 -14.85 10.17 10.85
CA GLU A 121 -15.54 11.19 11.65
C GLU A 121 -16.69 10.60 12.49
N ILE A 122 -17.56 9.80 11.87
CA ILE A 122 -18.68 9.16 12.58
C ILE A 122 -18.18 8.20 13.66
N ARG A 123 -17.12 7.43 13.39
CA ARG A 123 -16.51 6.53 14.39
C ARG A 123 -16.00 7.31 15.60
N GLU A 124 -15.32 8.44 15.39
CA GLU A 124 -14.83 9.24 16.50
C GLU A 124 -15.96 9.90 17.27
N ARG A 125 -16.99 10.43 16.59
CA ARG A 125 -18.21 10.93 17.25
C ARG A 125 -18.89 9.85 18.08
N TYR A 126 -19.03 8.64 17.55
CA TYR A 126 -19.60 7.51 18.28
C TYR A 126 -18.75 7.13 19.50
N ARG A 127 -17.43 7.08 19.36
CA ARG A 127 -16.50 6.80 20.45
C ARG A 127 -16.63 7.82 21.59
N ASN A 128 -16.69 9.10 21.24
CA ASN A 128 -16.85 10.18 22.20
C ASN A 128 -18.20 10.14 22.92
N SER A 129 -19.30 9.95 22.17
CA SER A 129 -20.63 9.77 22.75
C SER A 129 -20.70 8.53 23.64
N SER A 130 -20.11 7.41 23.24
CA SER A 130 -20.07 6.19 24.04
C SER A 130 -19.27 6.37 25.33
N SER A 131 -18.15 7.10 25.29
CA SER A 131 -17.42 7.49 26.50
C SER A 131 -18.30 8.32 27.43
N SER A 132 -18.96 9.36 26.89
CA SER A 132 -19.84 10.22 27.68
C SER A 132 -21.02 9.47 28.31
N VAL A 133 -21.61 8.51 27.59
CA VAL A 133 -22.69 7.66 28.14
C VAL A 133 -22.16 6.76 29.26
N ASN A 134 -20.96 6.20 29.12
CA ASN A 134 -20.34 5.40 30.18
C ASN A 134 -20.02 6.26 31.42
N ASP A 135 -19.55 7.48 31.23
CA ASP A 135 -19.28 8.42 32.32
C ASP A 135 -20.58 8.78 33.06
N LEU A 136 -21.66 9.09 32.32
CA LEU A 136 -22.97 9.40 32.91
C LEU A 136 -23.58 8.17 33.61
N ALA A 137 -23.42 6.97 33.06
CA ALA A 137 -23.86 5.74 33.71
C ALA A 137 -23.12 5.49 35.03
N ARG A 138 -21.81 5.79 35.07
CA ARG A 138 -21.01 5.72 36.29
C ARG A 138 -21.44 6.75 37.33
N GLU A 139 -21.71 7.98 36.91
CA GLU A 139 -22.23 9.03 37.79
C GLU A 139 -23.60 8.66 38.35
N LEU A 140 -24.50 8.12 37.51
CA LEU A 140 -25.82 7.67 37.94
C LEU A 140 -25.73 6.53 38.96
N ALA A 141 -24.80 5.59 38.78
CA ALA A 141 -24.53 4.53 39.76
C ALA A 141 -24.06 5.12 41.11
N GLN A 142 -23.16 6.11 41.08
CA GLN A 142 -22.68 6.79 42.30
C GLN A 142 -23.82 7.52 43.02
N VAL A 143 -24.66 8.25 42.30
CA VAL A 143 -25.82 8.96 42.86
C VAL A 143 -26.83 7.97 43.45
N THR A 144 -27.04 6.84 42.77
CA THR A 144 -27.93 5.76 43.27
C THR A 144 -27.39 5.17 44.57
N GLU A 145 -26.10 4.85 44.65
CA GLU A 145 -25.47 4.38 45.89
C GLU A 145 -25.54 5.41 47.02
N ALA A 146 -25.38 6.70 46.70
CA ALA A 146 -25.50 7.77 47.69
C ALA A 146 -26.95 7.88 48.20
N LEU A 147 -27.93 7.75 47.31
CA LEU A 147 -29.35 7.74 47.66
C LEU A 147 -29.69 6.55 48.57
N ASP A 148 -29.19 5.36 48.26
CA ASP A 148 -29.43 4.17 49.06
C ASP A 148 -28.77 4.27 50.44
N ARG A 149 -27.59 4.89 50.53
CA ARG A 149 -26.97 5.22 51.83
C ARG A 149 -27.84 6.15 52.66
N VAL A 150 -28.31 7.25 52.08
CA VAL A 150 -29.18 8.22 52.79
C VAL A 150 -30.51 7.57 53.20
N LYS A 151 -31.09 6.71 52.36
CA LYS A 151 -32.28 5.93 52.72
C LYS A 151 -32.01 5.01 53.90
N GLY A 152 -30.89 4.27 53.90
CA GLY A 152 -30.49 3.41 55.01
C GLY A 152 -30.32 4.19 56.32
N GLU A 153 -29.64 5.33 56.28
CA GLU A 153 -29.50 6.22 57.45
C GLU A 153 -30.86 6.74 57.95
N MET A 154 -31.77 7.07 57.03
CA MET A 154 -33.10 7.56 57.37
C MET A 154 -33.97 6.45 57.98
N GLU A 155 -33.88 5.22 57.49
CA GLU A 155 -34.53 4.04 58.06
C GLU A 155 -33.97 3.71 59.45
N GLU A 156 -32.65 3.76 59.63
CA GLU A 156 -32.01 3.55 60.93
C GLU A 156 -32.45 4.62 61.94
N ARG A 157 -32.42 5.90 61.55
CA ARG A 157 -32.92 6.99 62.39
C ARG A 157 -34.42 6.84 62.69
N GLY A 158 -35.22 6.44 61.71
CA GLY A 158 -36.64 6.17 61.88
C GLY A 158 -36.88 5.03 62.87
N SER A 159 -36.14 3.94 62.74
CA SER A 159 -36.18 2.80 63.66
C SER A 159 -35.78 3.22 65.08
N ASN A 160 -34.68 3.95 65.24
CA ASN A 160 -34.22 4.47 66.52
C ASN A 160 -35.21 5.46 67.15
N MET A 161 -35.93 6.26 66.35
CA MET A 161 -36.95 7.19 66.84
C MET A 161 -38.24 6.47 67.28
N ILE A 162 -38.56 5.34 66.66
CA ILE A 162 -39.74 4.52 66.99
C ILE A 162 -39.42 3.50 68.11
N ASP A 163 -38.14 3.19 68.34
CA ASP A 163 -37.72 2.27 69.40
C ASP A 163 -37.99 2.87 70.80
N ALA A 164 -39.08 2.43 71.41
CA ALA A 164 -39.41 2.72 72.80
C ALA A 164 -38.54 1.91 73.80
N GLY A 165 -37.69 1.00 73.34
CA GLY A 165 -36.86 0.10 74.14
C GLY A 165 -35.96 0.82 75.18
N PRO A 166 -35.22 1.88 74.83
CA PRO A 166 -34.48 2.69 75.81
C PRO A 166 -35.39 3.29 76.89
N LEU A 167 -36.55 3.81 76.50
CA LEU A 167 -37.51 4.39 77.43
C LEU A 167 -38.11 3.35 78.38
N VAL A 168 -38.43 2.15 77.85
CA VAL A 168 -38.90 1.01 78.64
C VAL A 168 -37.82 0.54 79.62
N ARG A 169 -36.55 0.46 79.20
CA ARG A 169 -35.42 0.11 80.07
C ARG A 169 -35.24 1.11 81.21
N ILE A 170 -35.31 2.42 80.93
CA ILE A 170 -35.27 3.47 81.96
C ILE A 170 -36.44 3.30 82.93
N LYS A 171 -37.66 3.07 82.43
CA LYS A 171 -38.84 2.83 83.27
C LYS A 171 -38.67 1.60 84.18
N GLN A 172 -38.12 0.50 83.66
CA GLN A 172 -37.84 -0.71 84.44
C GLN A 172 -36.79 -0.46 85.54
N ALA A 173 -35.69 0.22 85.21
CA ALA A 173 -34.66 0.60 86.18
C ALA A 173 -35.21 1.51 87.28
N LEU A 174 -36.05 2.49 86.91
CA LEU A 174 -36.72 3.39 87.87
C LEU A 174 -37.65 2.61 88.82
N THR A 175 -38.39 1.63 88.29
CA THR A 175 -39.27 0.78 89.09
C THR A 175 -38.48 -0.08 90.06
N ARG A 176 -37.34 -0.64 89.63
CA ARG A 176 -36.43 -1.43 90.47
C ARG A 176 -35.82 -0.58 91.59
N LEU A 177 -35.33 0.61 91.28
CA LEU A 177 -34.83 1.56 92.27
C LEU A 177 -35.90 1.89 93.32
N LYS A 178 -37.15 2.09 92.89
CA LYS A 178 -38.27 2.35 93.81
C LYS A 178 -38.50 1.17 94.76
N THR A 179 -38.47 -0.06 94.26
CA THR A 179 -38.59 -1.25 95.12
C THR A 179 -37.43 -1.38 96.09
N GLU A 180 -36.20 -1.08 95.65
CA GLU A 180 -35.01 -1.14 96.49
C GLU A 180 -35.04 -0.09 97.61
N CYS A 181 -35.49 1.14 97.32
CA CYS A 181 -35.72 2.17 98.34
C CYS A 181 -36.74 1.68 99.39
N THR A 182 -37.89 1.15 98.97
CA THR A 182 -38.88 0.65 99.94
C THR A 182 -38.34 -0.50 100.80
N GLN A 183 -37.49 -1.36 100.23
CA GLN A 183 -36.84 -2.42 100.97
C GLN A 183 -35.82 -1.87 101.97
N MET A 184 -35.05 -0.85 101.60
CA MET A 184 -34.15 -0.15 102.49
C MET A 184 -34.91 0.54 103.63
N ASP A 185 -36.04 1.20 103.36
CA ASP A 185 -36.87 1.84 104.38
C ASP A 185 -37.35 0.84 105.44
N VAL A 186 -37.80 -0.35 105.01
CA VAL A 186 -38.19 -1.44 105.93
C VAL A 186 -37.00 -1.91 106.75
N ARG A 187 -35.82 -2.11 106.12
CA ARG A 187 -34.60 -2.50 106.83
C ARG A 187 -34.18 -1.46 107.86
N ILE A 188 -34.23 -0.18 107.50
CA ILE A 188 -33.95 0.94 108.42
C ILE A 188 -34.92 0.86 109.61
N GLY A 189 -36.23 0.73 109.37
CA GLY A 189 -37.22 0.63 110.45
C GLY A 189 -37.01 -0.57 111.39
N VAL A 190 -36.63 -1.74 110.86
CA VAL A 190 -36.30 -2.93 111.70
C VAL A 190 -35.05 -2.68 112.55
N VAL A 191 -34.01 -2.09 111.95
CA VAL A 191 -32.77 -1.74 112.66
C VAL A 191 -33.03 -0.68 113.73
N GLU A 192 -33.81 0.35 113.43
CA GLU A 192 -34.25 1.38 114.37
C GLU A 192 -35.04 0.76 115.54
N HIS A 193 -36.00 -0.13 115.25
CA HIS A 193 -36.77 -0.83 116.28
C HIS A 193 -35.87 -1.70 117.16
N THR A 194 -34.96 -2.46 116.56
CA THR A 194 -34.02 -3.34 117.28
C THR A 194 -33.08 -2.51 118.16
N LEU A 195 -32.57 -1.38 117.65
CA LEU A 195 -31.75 -0.44 118.40
C LEU A 195 -32.53 0.17 119.57
N LEU A 196 -33.77 0.57 119.35
CA LEU A 196 -34.64 1.13 120.39
C LEU A 196 -34.93 0.08 121.47
N GLN A 197 -35.26 -1.16 121.08
CA GLN A 197 -35.51 -2.25 122.01
C GLN A 197 -34.25 -2.61 122.82
N ALA A 198 -33.07 -2.61 122.19
CA ALA A 198 -31.80 -2.78 122.88
C ALA A 198 -31.56 -1.65 123.90
N LYS A 199 -31.76 -0.38 123.51
CA LYS A 199 -31.67 0.77 124.43
C LYS A 199 -32.65 0.67 125.60
N LEU A 200 -33.90 0.26 125.36
CA LEU A 200 -34.90 0.06 126.42
C LEU A 200 -34.55 -1.11 127.34
N ARG A 201 -34.03 -2.22 126.80
CA ARG A 201 -33.51 -3.34 127.60
C ARG A 201 -32.35 -2.91 128.48
N THR A 202 -31.37 -2.18 127.95
CA THR A 202 -30.26 -1.62 128.72
C THR A 202 -30.76 -0.68 129.82
N LYS A 203 -31.68 0.25 129.50
CA LYS A 203 -32.27 1.17 130.50
C LYS A 203 -33.02 0.43 131.61
N SER A 204 -33.81 -0.58 131.26
CA SER A 204 -34.55 -1.38 132.25
C SER A 204 -33.65 -2.29 133.09
N ALA A 205 -32.52 -2.78 132.54
CA ALA A 205 -31.50 -3.49 133.30
C ALA A 205 -30.80 -2.56 134.31
N ILE A 206 -30.47 -1.33 133.89
CA ILE A 206 -29.90 -0.30 134.77
C ILE A 206 -30.91 0.07 135.88
N GLN A 207 -32.19 0.26 135.55
CA GLN A 207 -33.24 0.52 136.56
C GLN A 207 -33.43 -0.66 137.52
N ARG A 208 -33.33 -1.90 137.06
CA ARG A 208 -33.38 -3.08 137.93
C ARG A 208 -32.18 -3.16 138.87
N GLN A 209 -30.97 -2.96 138.37
CA GLN A 209 -29.78 -2.87 139.21
C GLN A 209 -29.91 -1.74 140.24
N MET A 210 -30.41 -0.58 139.84
CA MET A 210 -30.61 0.56 140.75
C MET A 210 -31.63 0.25 141.86
N ASN A 211 -32.73 -0.46 141.54
CA ASN A 211 -33.71 -0.90 142.54
C ASN A 211 -33.17 -2.01 143.45
N GLU A 212 -32.31 -2.91 142.96
CA GLU A 212 -31.64 -3.94 143.78
C GLU A 212 -30.63 -3.32 144.76
N THR A 213 -29.96 -2.22 144.39
CA THR A 213 -29.09 -1.45 145.30
C THR A 213 -29.84 -0.60 146.34
N LEU A 214 -31.16 -0.37 146.17
CA LEU A 214 -31.99 0.39 147.12
C LEU A 214 -32.72 -0.49 148.15
N THR A 215 -32.53 -1.82 148.09
CA THR A 215 -33.12 -2.80 149.03
C THR A 215 -32.09 -3.39 150.03
N PHE A 216 -31.09 -2.60 150.42
CA PHE A 216 -30.21 -2.87 151.57
C PHE A 216 -30.15 -1.65 152.49
#